data_AF-A0A524A0A5-F1
#
_entry.id   AF-A0A524A0A5-F1
#
_cell.length_a   1.000
_cell.length_b   1.000
_cell.length_c   1.000
_cell.angle_alpha   90.00
_cell.angle_beta   90.00
_cell.angle_gamma   90.00
#
_symmetry.space_group_name_H-M   'P 1'
#
loop_
_entity.id
_entity.type
_entity.pdbx_description
1 polymer ?
#
loop_
_entity_poly.entity_id
_entity_poly.type
_entity_poly.pdbx_seq_one_letter_code
_entity_poly.pdbx_strand_id
1 'polypeptide(L)'
;MTIIICLVGTHFRRPFDGIRYWSRRQGITRLYLLYSSAEDETAIFSYMSKRNAESLKERLEIMDPIMVGYDPMSHRDAFRTIYGILEQSRGDREEVLIDITSTTNLTQGIALTIALMFRNAR
;
A
#
# COMPACT_ATOMS: atom_id res chain seq x y z
N MET A 1 -7.19 -13.43 9.65
CA MET A 1 -6.28 -13.43 8.49
C MET A 1 -5.97 -11.97 8.19
N THR A 2 -4.74 -11.65 7.82
CA THR A 2 -4.30 -10.26 7.72
C THR A 2 -3.89 -9.95 6.29
N ILE A 3 -4.26 -8.78 5.77
CA ILE A 3 -3.69 -8.23 4.54
C ILE A 3 -2.82 -7.03 4.85
N ILE A 4 -1.87 -6.76 3.95
CA ILE A 4 -1.05 -5.54 4.00
C ILE A 4 -1.37 -4.71 2.77
N ILE A 5 -1.70 -3.43 2.99
CA ILE A 5 -1.72 -2.40 1.96
C ILE A 5 -0.46 -1.58 2.14
N CYS A 6 0.49 -1.72 1.23
CA CYS A 6 1.75 -1.02 1.28
C CYS A 6 1.78 0.12 0.27
N LEU A 7 1.79 1.35 0.76
CA LEU A 7 1.96 2.53 -0.08
C LEU A 7 3.44 2.68 -0.41
N VAL A 8 3.80 2.49 -1.67
CA VAL A 8 5.17 2.47 -2.14
C VAL A 8 5.54 3.83 -2.71
N GLY A 9 6.69 4.35 -2.28
CA GLY A 9 7.20 5.66 -2.64
C GLY A 9 8.71 5.58 -2.83
N THR A 10 9.44 6.62 -2.44
CA THR A 10 10.88 6.72 -2.71
C THR A 10 11.76 5.92 -1.76
N HIS A 11 11.24 5.48 -0.60
CA HIS A 11 12.04 4.81 0.44
C HIS A 11 11.82 3.30 0.44
N PHE A 12 12.62 2.55 -0.32
CA PHE A 12 12.50 1.08 -0.44
C PHE A 12 12.60 0.30 0.88
N ARG A 13 13.53 0.66 1.78
CA ARG A 13 13.82 -0.16 2.98
C ARG A 13 12.66 -0.18 3.98
N ARG A 14 11.95 0.95 4.14
CA ARG A 14 10.85 1.07 5.11
C ARG A 14 9.74 0.03 4.86
N PRO A 15 9.11 -0.04 3.67
CA PRO A 15 8.09 -1.04 3.38
C PRO A 15 8.67 -2.47 3.40
N PHE A 16 9.89 -2.68 2.89
CA PHE A 16 10.50 -4.00 2.92
C PHE A 16 10.65 -4.56 4.34
N ASP A 17 11.21 -3.76 5.24
CA ASP A 17 11.42 -4.15 6.63
C ASP A 17 10.08 -4.29 7.39
N GLY A 18 9.13 -3.39 7.13
CA GLY A 18 7.78 -3.44 7.69
C GLY A 18 7.01 -4.71 7.30
N ILE A 19 7.00 -5.06 6.01
CA ILE A 19 6.37 -6.28 5.51
C ILE A 19 7.00 -7.52 6.16
N ARG A 20 8.34 -7.60 6.21
CA ARG A 20 9.04 -8.73 6.84
C ARG A 20 8.79 -8.83 8.35
N TYR A 21 8.65 -7.69 9.02
CA TYR A 21 8.35 -7.65 10.45
C TYR A 21 6.98 -8.25 10.74
N TRP A 22 5.96 -7.88 9.96
CA TRP A 22 4.59 -8.33 10.14
C TRP A 22 4.34 -9.75 9.62
N SER A 23 4.97 -10.15 8.52
CA SER A 23 4.83 -11.52 7.98
C SER A 23 5.34 -12.60 8.93
N ARG A 24 6.27 -12.27 9.83
CA ARG A 24 6.74 -13.17 10.89
C ARG A 24 5.79 -13.27 12.09
N ARG A 25 4.83 -12.34 12.21
CA ARG A 25 3.95 -12.20 13.39
C ARG A 25 2.50 -12.53 13.09
N GLN A 26 2.08 -12.38 11.84
CA GLN A 26 0.70 -12.55 11.42
C GLN A 26 0.65 -13.40 10.15
N GLY A 27 -0.41 -14.19 10.01
CA GLY A 27 -0.69 -14.90 8.76
C GLY A 27 -1.15 -13.91 7.69
N ILE A 28 -0.20 -13.44 6.88
CA ILE A 28 -0.47 -12.51 5.79
C ILE A 28 -1.04 -13.29 4.60
N THR A 29 -2.29 -13.01 4.25
CA THR A 29 -2.99 -13.68 3.15
C THR A 29 -2.83 -12.96 1.83
N ARG A 30 -2.72 -11.63 1.85
CA ARG A 30 -2.54 -10.79 0.65
C ARG A 30 -1.63 -9.61 0.94
N LEU A 31 -0.80 -9.24 -0.03
CA LEU A 31 0.06 -8.07 0.01
C LEU A 31 -0.22 -7.20 -1.23
N TYR A 32 -0.78 -6.02 -1.01
CA TYR A 32 -0.98 -5.02 -2.05
C TYR A 32 0.18 -4.03 -2.05
N LEU A 33 0.82 -3.83 -3.20
CA LEU A 33 1.85 -2.83 -3.44
C LEU A 33 1.24 -1.72 -4.27
N LEU A 34 0.87 -0.61 -3.61
CA LEU A 34 0.28 0.56 -4.25
C LEU A 34 1.41 1.46 -4.73
N TYR A 35 1.55 1.63 -6.04
CA TYR A 35 2.60 2.43 -6.66
C TYR A 35 2.01 3.53 -7.54
N SER A 36 2.77 4.61 -7.73
CA SER A 36 2.34 5.72 -8.57
C SER A 36 2.31 5.31 -10.03
N SER A 37 1.16 5.50 -10.67
CA SER A 37 0.97 5.42 -12.12
C SER A 37 0.69 6.80 -12.74
N ALA A 38 0.92 7.88 -12.01
CA ALA A 38 0.74 9.25 -12.50
C ALA A 38 1.81 9.61 -13.55
N GLU A 39 1.38 10.23 -14.66
CA GLU A 39 2.24 10.54 -15.83
C GLU A 39 2.93 11.92 -15.73
N ASP A 40 2.51 12.82 -14.84
CA ASP A 40 2.94 14.25 -14.80
C ASP A 40 3.49 14.74 -13.44
N GLU A 41 4.09 15.96 -13.45
CA GLU A 41 4.70 16.85 -12.40
C GLU A 41 5.58 16.21 -11.29
N THR A 42 5.50 14.91 -11.13
CA THR A 42 6.10 14.08 -10.09
C THR A 42 6.86 12.91 -10.71
N ALA A 43 7.31 13.03 -11.96
CA ALA A 43 7.93 11.96 -12.75
C ALA A 43 9.03 11.20 -11.98
N ILE A 44 9.84 11.90 -11.16
CA ILE A 44 10.86 11.27 -10.31
C ILE A 44 10.21 10.41 -9.21
N PHE A 45 9.19 10.93 -8.51
CA PHE A 45 8.45 10.15 -7.52
C PHE A 45 7.78 8.95 -8.19
N SER A 46 7.10 9.13 -9.32
CA SER A 46 6.40 8.06 -10.02
C SER A 46 7.36 6.95 -10.47
N TYR A 47 8.47 7.34 -11.08
CA TYR A 47 9.53 6.41 -11.47
C TYR A 47 10.08 5.64 -10.27
N MET A 48 10.42 6.33 -9.18
CA MET A 48 10.99 5.69 -7.98
C MET A 48 9.98 4.78 -7.27
N SER A 49 8.73 5.21 -7.16
CA SER A 49 7.63 4.42 -6.58
C SER A 49 7.43 3.12 -7.35
N LYS A 50 7.29 3.20 -8.68
CA LYS A 50 7.11 2.03 -9.55
C LYS A 50 8.31 1.07 -9.47
N ARG A 51 9.53 1.60 -9.61
CA ARG A 51 10.77 0.80 -9.52
C ARG A 51 10.89 0.11 -8.17
N ASN A 52 10.55 0.80 -7.08
CA ASN A 52 10.58 0.21 -5.74
C ASN A 52 9.51 -0.88 -5.57
N ALA A 53 8.32 -0.70 -6.14
CA ALA A 53 7.25 -1.69 -6.09
C ALA A 53 7.62 -2.96 -6.88
N GLU A 54 8.21 -2.80 -8.06
CA GLU A 54 8.76 -3.92 -8.85
C GLU A 54 9.86 -4.66 -8.07
N SER A 55 10.79 -3.91 -7.46
CA SER A 55 11.85 -4.49 -6.62
C SER A 55 11.29 -5.22 -5.38
N LEU A 56 10.22 -4.69 -4.78
CA LEU A 56 9.54 -5.34 -3.66
C LEU A 56 8.84 -6.63 -4.11
N LYS A 57 8.16 -6.59 -5.26
CA LYS A 57 7.50 -7.75 -5.86
C LYS A 57 8.48 -8.90 -6.09
N GLU A 58 9.63 -8.61 -6.68
CA GLU A 58 10.69 -9.61 -6.91
C GLU A 58 11.21 -10.20 -5.59
N ARG A 59 11.52 -9.36 -4.60
CA ARG A 59 12.08 -9.85 -3.32
C ARG A 59 11.07 -10.55 -2.43
N LEU A 60 9.78 -10.33 -2.64
CA LEU A 60 8.69 -10.88 -1.87
C LEU A 60 7.84 -11.83 -2.72
N GLU A 61 8.40 -12.40 -3.78
CA GLU A 61 7.72 -13.25 -4.77
C GLU A 61 6.91 -14.39 -4.13
N ILE A 62 7.41 -14.99 -3.05
CA ILE A 62 6.74 -16.07 -2.31
C ILE A 62 5.35 -15.64 -1.79
N MET A 63 5.14 -14.34 -1.55
CA MET A 63 3.87 -13.79 -1.07
C MET A 63 2.90 -13.43 -2.22
N ASP A 64 3.32 -13.59 -3.47
CA ASP A 64 2.62 -13.17 -4.70
C ASP A 64 2.02 -11.75 -4.61
N PRO A 65 2.86 -10.69 -4.52
CA PRO A 65 2.37 -9.34 -4.26
C PRO A 65 1.53 -8.78 -5.43
N ILE A 66 0.38 -8.19 -5.08
CA ILE A 66 -0.57 -7.58 -6.01
C ILE A 66 -0.17 -6.13 -6.26
N MET A 67 0.26 -5.82 -7.47
CA MET A 67 0.65 -4.47 -7.89
C MET A 67 -0.59 -3.65 -8.25
N VAL A 68 -0.78 -2.49 -7.61
CA VAL A 68 -1.93 -1.60 -7.87
C VAL A 68 -1.42 -0.19 -8.22
N GLY A 69 -1.67 0.26 -9.44
CA GLY A 69 -1.37 1.62 -9.86
C GLY A 69 -2.43 2.60 -9.37
N TYR A 70 -2.01 3.77 -8.91
CA TYR A 70 -2.90 4.89 -8.55
C TYR A 70 -2.16 6.23 -8.71
N ASP A 71 -2.90 7.33 -8.68
CA ASP A 71 -2.36 8.68 -8.59
C ASP A 71 -2.23 9.12 -7.11
N PRO A 72 -1.00 9.25 -6.58
CA PRO A 72 -0.73 9.64 -5.20
C PRO A 72 -0.89 11.15 -4.92
N MET A 73 -1.18 11.95 -5.94
CA MET A 73 -1.47 13.38 -5.83
C MET A 73 -2.97 13.68 -6.03
N SER A 74 -3.74 12.71 -6.51
CA SER A 74 -5.20 12.81 -6.63
C SER A 74 -5.89 12.30 -5.36
N HIS A 75 -6.52 13.21 -4.62
CA HIS A 75 -7.32 12.83 -3.45
C HIS A 75 -8.38 11.78 -3.78
N ARG A 76 -9.05 11.94 -4.92
CA ARG A 76 -10.13 11.06 -5.34
C ARG A 76 -9.60 9.66 -5.66
N ASP A 77 -8.49 9.57 -6.37
CA ASP A 77 -7.97 8.28 -6.82
C ASP A 77 -7.34 7.48 -5.68
N ALA A 78 -6.51 8.14 -4.86
CA ALA A 78 -5.97 7.57 -3.64
C ALA A 78 -7.08 7.08 -2.70
N PHE A 79 -8.14 7.89 -2.49
CA PHE A 79 -9.26 7.49 -1.66
C PHE A 79 -9.98 6.27 -2.21
N ARG A 80 -10.38 6.30 -3.49
CA ARG A 80 -11.13 5.20 -4.11
C ARG A 80 -10.35 3.89 -4.10
N THR A 81 -9.05 3.94 -4.38
CA THR A 81 -8.18 2.76 -4.41
C THR A 81 -8.04 2.13 -3.03
N ILE A 82 -7.66 2.92 -2.03
CA ILE A 82 -7.45 2.42 -0.66
C ILE A 82 -8.79 1.96 -0.05
N TYR A 83 -9.85 2.76 -0.19
CA TYR A 83 -11.18 2.42 0.32
C TYR A 83 -11.71 1.13 -0.31
N GLY A 84 -11.54 0.94 -1.62
CA GLY A 84 -12.00 -0.26 -2.32
C GLY A 84 -11.37 -1.54 -1.77
N ILE A 85 -10.06 -1.53 -1.51
CA ILE A 85 -9.35 -2.67 -0.94
C ILE A 85 -9.84 -2.95 0.50
N LEU A 86 -10.00 -1.90 1.32
CA LEU A 86 -10.51 -2.07 2.69
C LEU A 86 -11.94 -2.59 2.71
N GLU A 87 -12.82 -2.06 1.88
CA GLU A 87 -14.22 -2.47 1.81
C GLU A 87 -14.34 -3.95 1.42
N GLN A 88 -13.54 -4.41 0.46
CA GLN A 88 -13.45 -5.82 0.10
C GLN A 88 -12.94 -6.67 1.27
N SER A 89 -11.85 -6.26 1.93
CA SER A 89 -11.28 -6.99 3.08
C SER A 89 -12.25 -7.12 4.26
N ARG A 90 -13.13 -6.12 4.44
CA ARG A 90 -14.18 -6.13 5.45
C ARG A 90 -15.22 -7.21 5.16
N GLY A 91 -15.62 -7.36 3.90
CA GLY A 91 -16.49 -8.45 3.45
C GLY A 91 -15.88 -9.83 3.72
N ASP A 92 -14.57 -9.94 3.53
CA ASP A 92 -13.79 -11.18 3.74
C ASP A 92 -13.41 -11.43 5.22
N ARG A 93 -13.79 -10.53 6.15
CA ARG A 93 -13.46 -10.57 7.59
C ARG A 93 -11.96 -10.63 7.88
N GLU A 94 -11.17 -9.89 7.10
CA GLU A 94 -9.73 -9.77 7.28
C GLU A 94 -9.33 -8.53 8.07
N GLU A 95 -8.23 -8.62 8.80
CA GLU A 95 -7.56 -7.47 9.40
C GLU A 95 -6.65 -6.80 8.36
N VAL A 96 -6.57 -5.47 8.37
CA VAL A 96 -5.78 -4.69 7.42
C VAL A 96 -4.69 -3.94 8.14
N LEU A 97 -3.45 -4.12 7.68
CA LEU A 97 -2.32 -3.27 8.04
C LEU A 97 -2.04 -2.30 6.89
N ILE A 98 -2.06 -1.01 7.15
CA ILE A 98 -1.76 0.01 6.14
C ILE A 98 -0.37 0.60 6.40
N ASP A 99 0.59 0.27 5.54
CA ASP A 99 1.92 0.87 5.59
C ASP A 99 1.94 2.18 4.80
N ILE A 100 1.96 3.29 5.55
CA ILE A 100 2.01 4.66 5.03
C ILE A 100 3.41 5.27 5.06
N THR A 101 4.45 4.49 5.38
CA THR A 101 5.79 5.00 5.73
C THR A 101 6.58 5.56 4.54
N SER A 102 6.13 5.30 3.31
CA SER A 102 6.77 5.76 2.08
C SER A 102 5.73 6.16 1.02
N THR A 103 5.06 7.30 1.19
CA THR A 103 4.17 7.88 0.16
C THR A 103 4.11 9.41 0.31
N THR A 104 3.26 10.08 -0.47
CA THR A 104 3.03 11.53 -0.38
C THR A 104 2.25 11.89 0.89
N ASN A 105 2.46 13.10 1.43
CA ASN A 105 1.71 13.58 2.60
C ASN A 105 0.19 13.53 2.39
N LEU A 106 -0.25 13.79 1.15
CA LEU A 106 -1.65 13.70 0.73
C LEU A 106 -2.19 12.28 0.92
N THR A 107 -1.50 11.29 0.36
CA THR A 107 -1.94 9.89 0.45
C THR A 107 -1.83 9.37 1.89
N GLN A 108 -0.84 9.81 2.67
CA GLN A 108 -0.76 9.50 4.10
C GLN A 108 -2.01 9.97 4.86
N GLY A 109 -2.43 11.23 4.65
CA GLY A 109 -3.63 11.78 5.29
C GLY A 109 -4.91 11.04 4.91
N ILE A 110 -5.03 10.64 3.65
CA ILE A 110 -6.16 9.84 3.15
C ILE A 110 -6.17 8.45 3.78
N ALA A 111 -5.03 7.76 3.80
CA ALA A 111 -4.90 6.44 4.37
C ALA A 111 -5.27 6.43 5.86
N LEU A 112 -4.81 7.42 6.62
CA LEU A 112 -5.18 7.60 8.03
C LEU A 112 -6.67 7.86 8.20
N THR A 113 -7.25 8.73 7.37
CA THR A 113 -8.69 9.03 7.42
C THR A 113 -9.52 7.79 7.12
N ILE A 114 -9.14 7.01 6.10
CA ILE A 114 -9.81 5.75 5.76
C ILE A 114 -9.65 4.73 6.89
N ALA A 115 -8.46 4.58 7.47
CA ALA A 115 -8.26 3.67 8.61
C ALA A 115 -9.25 3.95 9.76
N LEU A 116 -9.50 5.23 10.08
CA LEU A 116 -10.46 5.63 11.11
C LEU A 116 -11.93 5.27 10.78
N MET A 117 -12.26 5.02 9.52
CA MET A 117 -13.61 4.60 9.09
C MET A 117 -13.84 3.10 9.26
N PHE A 118 -12.78 2.29 9.46
CA PHE A 118 -12.84 0.83 9.46
C PHE A 118 -12.31 0.25 10.78
N ARG A 119 -13.12 -0.56 11.46
CA ARG A 119 -12.72 -1.18 12.74
C ARG A 119 -11.62 -2.25 12.60
N ASN A 120 -11.46 -2.82 11.41
CA ASN A 120 -10.51 -3.87 11.09
C ASN A 120 -9.22 -3.33 10.44
N ALA A 121 -9.00 -2.01 10.46
CA ALA A 121 -7.83 -1.37 9.84
C ALA A 121 -6.96 -0.68 10.89
N ARG A 122 -5.64 -0.78 10.73
CA ARG A 122 -4.64 -0.09 11.55
C ARG A 122 -3.35 0.20 10.80
#